data_AF-A0A821LRF0-F1
#
_entry.id   AF-A0A821LRF0-F1
#
_cell.length_a   1.000
_cell.length_b   1.000
_cell.length_c   1.000
_cell.angle_alpha   90.00
_cell.angle_beta   90.00
_cell.angle_gamma   90.00
#
_symmetry.space_group_name_H-M   'P 1'
#
loop_
_entity.id
_entity.type
_entity.pdbx_description
1 polymer ?
#
loop_
_entity_poly.entity_id
_entity_poly.type
_entity_poly.pdbx_seq_one_letter_code
_entity_poly.pdbx_strand_id
1 'polypeptide(L)'
;KLFDFNNINACMAVVMALQSAPIYRLEKTWMGLSKRDRTTFSNLKELVSSNENWKRLRHHLTNTKLPCIPYLGIYLTDIIRIDTLHPHRGGLETNQRKNAMNNICRVISEFQQSTYEFLKPIECVQNYLASVRYMEELQTFVEDQNFKQSLIIESDDQHDSCCEKQA
;
A
#
# COMPACT_ATOMS: atom_id res chain seq x y z
N LYS A 1 7.24 -10.49 7.19
CA LYS A 1 7.64 -11.22 5.95
C LYS A 1 7.91 -10.28 4.79
N LEU A 2 6.91 -9.63 4.17
CA LEU A 2 7.15 -8.67 3.08
C LEU A 2 8.11 -7.55 3.51
N PHE A 3 7.89 -7.01 4.71
CA PHE A 3 8.77 -6.04 5.34
C PHE A 3 10.20 -6.58 5.55
N ASP A 4 10.33 -7.82 6.04
CA ASP A 4 11.63 -8.49 6.25
C ASP A 4 12.44 -8.65 4.94
N PHE A 5 11.76 -8.69 3.78
CA PHE A 5 12.38 -8.71 2.45
C PHE A 5 12.54 -7.32 1.83
N ASN A 6 12.27 -6.25 2.57
CA ASN A 6 12.19 -4.88 2.07
C ASN A 6 11.31 -4.73 0.82
N ASN A 7 10.27 -5.58 0.68
CA ASN A 7 9.27 -5.40 -0.37
C ASN A 7 8.20 -4.43 0.16
N ILE A 8 8.56 -3.16 0.18
CA ILE A 8 7.75 -2.08 0.73
C ILE A 8 6.53 -1.82 -0.15
N ASN A 9 6.64 -2.01 -1.47
CA ASN A 9 5.49 -1.90 -2.37
C ASN A 9 4.37 -2.88 -2.00
N ALA A 10 4.67 -4.18 -1.87
CA ALA A 10 3.67 -5.17 -1.49
C ALA A 10 3.21 -4.98 -0.03
N CYS A 11 4.10 -4.56 0.86
CA CYS A 11 3.73 -4.24 2.25
C CYS A 11 2.68 -3.12 2.29
N MET A 12 2.88 -2.03 1.52
CA MET A 12 1.91 -0.95 1.38
C MET A 12 0.58 -1.49 0.84
N ALA A 13 0.60 -2.28 -0.23
CA ALA A 13 -0.61 -2.84 -0.84
C ALA A 13 -1.44 -3.67 0.17
N VAL A 14 -0.79 -4.55 0.94
CA VAL A 14 -1.47 -5.35 1.97
C VAL A 14 -2.01 -4.49 3.10
N VAL A 15 -1.24 -3.51 3.58
CA VAL A 15 -1.72 -2.60 4.65
C VAL A 15 -2.92 -1.79 4.16
N MET A 16 -2.86 -1.22 2.96
CA MET A 16 -3.98 -0.47 2.36
C MET A 16 -5.21 -1.35 2.17
N ALA A 17 -5.04 -2.60 1.73
CA ALA A 17 -6.15 -3.55 1.63
C ALA A 17 -6.79 -3.81 3.01
N LEU A 18 -5.99 -4.08 4.04
CA LEU A 18 -6.49 -4.28 5.41
C LEU A 18 -7.13 -3.03 6.02
N GLN A 19 -6.74 -1.84 5.55
CA GLN A 19 -7.34 -0.56 5.93
C GLN A 19 -8.52 -0.14 5.04
N SER A 20 -8.83 -0.89 3.98
CA SER A 20 -9.98 -0.60 3.13
C SER A 20 -11.27 -0.75 3.92
N ALA A 21 -12.29 0.06 3.57
CA ALA A 21 -13.58 0.07 4.24
C ALA A 21 -14.18 -1.34 4.49
N PRO A 22 -14.23 -2.28 3.52
CA PRO A 22 -14.81 -3.60 3.74
C PRO A 22 -14.06 -4.45 4.78
N ILE A 23 -12.75 -4.26 4.97
CA ILE A 23 -11.96 -5.06 5.92
C ILE A 23 -11.83 -4.33 7.27
N TYR A 24 -11.62 -3.02 7.25
CA TYR A 24 -11.42 -2.22 8.45
C TYR A 24 -12.59 -2.33 9.44
N ARG A 25 -13.83 -2.42 8.92
CA ARG A 25 -15.04 -2.48 9.75
C ARG A 25 -15.32 -3.84 10.42
N LEU A 26 -14.58 -4.89 10.07
CA LEU A 26 -14.80 -6.25 10.57
C LEU A 26 -14.32 -6.40 12.04
N GLU A 27 -14.95 -5.68 12.96
CA GLU A 27 -14.52 -5.55 14.35
C GLU A 27 -14.41 -6.91 15.05
N LYS A 28 -15.35 -7.84 14.80
CA LYS A 28 -15.33 -9.18 15.42
C LYS A 28 -14.11 -9.97 14.93
N THR A 29 -13.80 -9.91 13.64
CA THR A 29 -12.59 -10.50 13.06
C THR A 29 -11.32 -9.88 13.67
N TRP A 30 -11.23 -8.56 13.80
CA TRP A 30 -10.08 -7.88 14.40
C TRP A 30 -9.89 -8.20 15.90
N MET A 31 -10.99 -8.37 16.64
CA MET A 31 -10.97 -8.81 18.04
C MET A 31 -10.41 -10.24 18.19
N GLY A 32 -10.65 -11.11 17.20
CA GLY A 32 -10.13 -12.48 17.16
C GLY A 32 -8.61 -12.60 16.99
N LEU A 33 -7.92 -11.54 16.58
CA LEU A 33 -6.47 -11.58 16.40
C LEU A 33 -5.70 -11.60 17.72
N SER A 34 -4.51 -12.22 17.71
CA SER A 34 -3.61 -12.15 18.85
C SER A 34 -3.09 -10.73 19.07
N LYS A 35 -2.71 -10.39 20.31
CA LYS A 35 -2.09 -9.09 20.62
C LYS A 35 -0.83 -8.84 19.78
N ARG A 36 -0.03 -9.89 19.55
CA ARG A 36 1.20 -9.82 18.76
C ARG A 36 0.92 -9.43 17.30
N ASP A 37 -0.11 -10.03 16.69
CA ASP A 37 -0.43 -9.76 15.30
C ASP A 37 -1.03 -8.35 15.15
N ARG A 38 -1.88 -7.92 16.10
CA ARG A 38 -2.37 -6.52 16.17
C ARG A 38 -1.24 -5.50 16.29
N THR A 39 -0.26 -5.74 17.16
CA THR A 39 0.91 -4.86 17.29
C THR A 39 1.75 -4.84 16.01
N THR A 40 1.95 -6.00 15.38
CA THR A 40 2.68 -6.10 14.11
C THR A 40 2.01 -5.26 13.03
N PHE A 41 0.68 -5.39 12.88
CA PHE A 41 -0.08 -4.60 11.92
C PHE A 41 -0.02 -3.10 12.24
N SER A 42 -0.17 -2.70 13.50
CA SER A 42 -0.09 -1.29 13.92
C SER A 42 1.26 -0.66 13.55
N ASN A 43 2.37 -1.38 13.78
CA ASN A 43 3.71 -0.91 13.42
C ASN A 43 3.87 -0.74 11.90
N LEU A 44 3.35 -1.69 11.11
CA LEU A 44 3.40 -1.60 9.65
C LEU A 44 2.52 -0.46 9.12
N LYS A 45 1.33 -0.28 9.68
CA LYS A 45 0.42 0.83 9.37
C LYS A 45 1.09 2.18 9.64
N GLU A 46 1.76 2.32 10.77
CA GLU A 46 2.43 3.58 11.11
C GLU A 46 3.65 3.84 10.22
N LEU A 47 4.40 2.81 9.85
CA LEU A 47 5.54 2.92 8.92
C LEU A 47 5.10 3.50 7.57
N VAL A 48 4.00 2.97 7.01
CA VAL A 48 3.53 3.31 5.65
C VAL A 48 2.51 4.45 5.62
N SER A 49 2.25 5.08 6.77
CA SER A 49 1.35 6.22 6.86
C SER A 49 1.78 7.39 5.96
N SER A 50 0.81 8.08 5.37
CA SER A 50 1.02 9.28 4.55
C SER A 50 1.28 10.55 5.38
N ASN A 51 1.27 10.45 6.71
CA ASN A 51 1.56 11.55 7.63
C ASN A 51 2.86 12.27 7.29
N GLU A 52 2.82 13.61 7.35
CA GLU A 52 3.96 14.49 7.05
C GLU A 52 4.66 14.14 5.71
N ASN A 53 3.88 13.88 4.64
CA ASN A 53 4.41 13.47 3.33
C ASN A 53 5.23 12.17 3.43
N TRP A 54 4.64 11.13 4.02
CA TRP A 54 5.26 9.80 4.19
C TRP A 54 6.61 9.85 4.93
N LYS A 55 6.77 10.73 5.92
CA LYS A 55 8.05 10.99 6.59
C LYS A 55 8.74 9.73 7.11
N ARG A 56 8.00 8.85 7.78
CA ARG A 56 8.55 7.59 8.34
C ARG A 56 8.99 6.64 7.22
N LEU A 57 8.15 6.45 6.22
CA LEU A 57 8.45 5.62 5.06
C LEU A 57 9.66 6.13 4.28
N ARG A 58 9.73 7.45 4.02
CA ARG A 58 10.88 8.09 3.37
C ARG A 58 12.15 7.90 4.18
N HIS A 59 12.10 8.14 5.49
CA HIS A 59 13.23 7.91 6.38
C HIS A 59 13.68 6.45 6.35
N HIS A 60 12.75 5.49 6.35
CA HIS A 60 13.08 4.08 6.23
C HIS A 60 13.80 3.80 4.89
N LEU A 61 13.21 4.19 3.75
CA LEU A 61 13.78 3.95 2.42
C LEU A 61 15.18 4.56 2.23
N THR A 62 15.44 5.75 2.78
CA THR A 62 16.77 6.37 2.73
C THR A 62 17.83 5.56 3.49
N ASN A 63 17.44 4.82 4.52
CA ASN A 63 18.35 4.01 5.34
C ASN A 63 18.35 2.52 4.95
N THR A 64 17.48 2.11 4.04
CA THR A 64 17.36 0.72 3.59
C THR A 64 18.43 0.38 2.56
N LYS A 65 19.17 -0.71 2.81
CA LYS A 65 20.11 -1.28 1.84
C LYS A 65 19.39 -2.21 0.87
N LEU A 66 19.98 -2.40 -0.31
CA LEU A 66 19.50 -3.41 -1.26
C LEU A 66 19.64 -4.83 -0.65
N PRO A 67 18.75 -5.76 -1.01
CA PRO A 67 17.63 -5.58 -1.94
C PRO A 67 16.43 -4.87 -1.29
N CYS A 68 15.72 -4.07 -2.08
CA CYS A 68 14.52 -3.35 -1.67
C CYS A 68 13.63 -3.06 -2.88
N ILE A 69 12.31 -3.31 -2.75
CA ILE A 69 11.30 -2.86 -3.72
C ILE A 69 10.54 -1.69 -3.09
N PRO A 70 10.83 -0.44 -3.47
CA PRO A 70 10.21 0.72 -2.87
C PRO A 70 8.75 0.89 -3.33
N TYR A 71 7.93 1.54 -2.50
CA TYR A 71 6.60 1.98 -2.92
C TYR A 71 6.73 3.19 -3.86
N LEU A 72 6.37 3.02 -5.14
CA LEU A 72 6.60 4.04 -6.16
C LEU A 72 5.76 5.31 -5.99
N GLY A 73 4.62 5.23 -5.28
CA GLY A 73 3.70 6.36 -5.13
C GLY A 73 4.35 7.61 -4.53
N ILE A 74 5.35 7.47 -3.64
CA ILE A 74 6.06 8.64 -3.08
C ILE A 74 6.89 9.38 -4.14
N TYR A 75 7.53 8.65 -5.05
CA TYR A 75 8.36 9.25 -6.11
C TYR A 75 7.49 9.81 -7.23
N LEU A 76 6.38 9.14 -7.56
CA LEU A 76 5.39 9.69 -8.49
C LEU A 76 4.80 11.00 -7.95
N THR A 77 4.52 11.07 -6.66
CA THR A 77 4.05 12.30 -6.00
C THR A 77 5.10 13.42 -6.09
N ASP A 78 6.38 13.09 -5.90
CA ASP A 78 7.47 14.06 -6.03
C ASP A 78 7.61 14.57 -7.48
N ILE A 79 7.47 13.70 -8.47
CA ILE A 79 7.46 14.07 -9.90
C ILE A 79 6.30 15.04 -10.19
N ILE A 80 5.08 14.70 -9.76
CA ILE A 80 3.90 15.57 -9.93
C ILE A 80 4.13 16.93 -9.26
N ARG A 81 4.72 16.95 -8.06
CA ARG A 81 5.03 18.18 -7.34
C ARG A 81 6.04 19.05 -8.08
N ILE A 82 7.11 18.45 -8.60
CA ILE A 82 8.09 19.17 -9.43
C ILE A 82 7.41 19.73 -10.67
N ASP A 83 6.56 18.91 -11.31
CA ASP A 83 5.85 19.32 -12.53
C ASP A 83 4.90 20.49 -12.30
N THR A 84 4.20 20.48 -11.17
CA THR A 84 3.27 21.56 -10.79
C THR A 84 4.01 22.86 -10.47
N LEU A 85 5.13 22.79 -9.73
CA LEU A 85 5.90 23.97 -9.31
C LEU A 85 6.77 24.54 -10.44
N HIS A 86 7.24 23.69 -11.35
CA HIS A 86 8.12 24.04 -12.44
C HIS A 86 7.61 23.42 -13.75
N PRO A 87 6.45 23.86 -14.27
CA PRO A 87 5.83 23.25 -15.43
C PRO A 87 6.69 23.43 -16.68
N HIS A 88 6.67 22.42 -17.54
CA HIS A 88 7.34 22.50 -18.84
C HIS A 88 6.55 23.43 -19.76
N ARG A 89 7.14 24.58 -20.14
CA ARG A 89 6.45 25.62 -20.93
C ARG A 89 6.68 25.55 -22.44
N GLY A 90 7.22 24.44 -22.95
CA GLY A 90 7.58 24.31 -24.37
C GLY A 90 8.81 25.15 -24.70
N GLY A 91 10.00 24.57 -24.51
CA GLY A 91 11.27 25.27 -24.67
C GLY A 91 12.39 24.49 -23.97
N LEU A 92 13.53 25.14 -23.74
CA LEU A 92 14.62 24.52 -22.97
C LEU A 92 14.20 24.32 -21.51
N GLU A 93 14.37 23.10 -21.02
CA GLU A 93 14.04 22.73 -19.65
C GLU A 93 14.97 23.43 -18.65
N THR A 94 14.43 23.92 -17.54
CA THR A 94 15.26 24.59 -16.53
C THR A 94 16.19 23.58 -15.85
N ASN A 95 17.42 24.01 -15.53
CA ASN A 95 18.38 23.18 -14.81
C ASN A 95 17.82 22.71 -13.46
N GLN A 96 17.02 23.53 -12.79
CA GLN A 96 16.38 23.16 -11.52
C GLN A 96 15.44 21.96 -11.69
N ARG A 97 14.52 22.01 -12.67
CA ARG A 97 13.59 20.92 -12.95
C ARG A 97 14.34 19.66 -13.36
N LYS A 98 15.25 19.79 -14.33
CA LYS A 98 16.06 18.69 -14.85
C LYS A 98 16.83 17.99 -13.73
N ASN A 99 17.51 18.74 -12.87
CA ASN A 99 18.26 18.17 -11.76
C ASN A 99 17.35 17.47 -10.73
N ALA A 100 16.20 18.06 -10.41
CA ALA A 100 15.25 17.46 -9.47
C ALA A 100 14.67 16.14 -10.00
N MET A 101 14.23 16.10 -11.28
CA MET A 101 13.73 14.88 -11.92
C MET A 101 14.84 13.81 -12.02
N ASN A 102 16.04 14.19 -12.44
CA ASN A 102 17.18 13.28 -12.54
C ASN A 102 17.55 12.65 -11.20
N ASN A 103 17.46 13.40 -10.10
CA ASN A 103 17.70 12.87 -8.77
C ASN A 103 16.71 11.75 -8.40
N ILE A 104 15.42 11.91 -8.75
CA ILE A 104 14.41 10.87 -8.54
C ILE A 104 14.71 9.64 -9.40
N CYS A 105 14.97 9.83 -10.70
CA CYS A 105 15.31 8.74 -11.61
C CYS A 105 16.54 7.96 -11.14
N ARG A 106 17.56 8.65 -10.61
CA ARG A 106 18.76 8.03 -10.05
C ARG A 106 18.43 7.14 -8.86
N VAL A 107 17.64 7.63 -7.90
CA VAL A 107 17.23 6.85 -6.72
C VAL A 107 16.42 5.61 -7.13
N ILE A 108 15.49 5.76 -8.08
CA ILE A 108 14.73 4.61 -8.61
C ILE A 108 15.66 3.61 -9.29
N SER A 109 16.62 4.08 -10.09
CA SER A 109 17.60 3.23 -10.77
C SER A 109 18.51 2.47 -9.79
N GLU A 110 18.88 3.08 -8.67
CA GLU A 110 19.62 2.41 -7.59
C GLU A 110 18.80 1.25 -6.98
N PHE A 111 17.51 1.46 -6.70
CA PHE A 111 16.64 0.38 -6.21
C PHE A 111 16.43 -0.75 -7.22
N GLN A 112 16.43 -0.45 -8.51
CA GLN A 112 16.32 -1.45 -9.59
C GLN A 112 17.50 -2.43 -9.64
N GLN A 113 18.63 -2.11 -9.00
CA GLN A 113 19.76 -3.04 -8.85
C GLN A 113 19.52 -4.13 -7.80
N SER A 114 18.36 -4.14 -7.13
CA SER A 114 17.99 -5.17 -6.16
C SER A 114 17.87 -6.55 -6.80
N THR A 115 18.54 -7.54 -6.22
CA THR A 115 18.37 -8.96 -6.59
C THR A 115 17.81 -9.76 -5.42
N TYR A 116 16.94 -10.73 -5.74
CA TYR A 116 16.28 -11.60 -4.77
C TYR A 116 16.66 -13.08 -5.00
N GLU A 117 17.90 -13.36 -5.38
CA GLU A 117 18.40 -14.69 -5.77
C GLU A 117 18.26 -15.76 -4.67
N PHE A 118 18.19 -15.34 -3.40
CA PHE A 118 17.97 -16.24 -2.27
C PHE A 118 16.52 -16.79 -2.22
N LEU A 119 15.59 -16.23 -2.99
CA LEU A 119 14.22 -16.72 -3.11
C LEU A 119 14.11 -17.68 -4.30
N LYS A 120 13.60 -18.89 -4.06
CA LYS A 120 13.30 -19.86 -5.11
C LYS A 120 11.87 -19.67 -5.60
N PRO A 121 11.64 -19.48 -6.92
CA PRO A 121 10.30 -19.43 -7.49
C PRO A 121 9.54 -20.73 -7.19
N ILE A 122 8.28 -20.58 -6.80
CA ILE A 122 7.33 -21.70 -6.67
C ILE A 122 6.26 -21.48 -7.73
N GLU A 123 6.40 -22.18 -8.85
CA GLU A 123 5.62 -21.94 -10.06
C GLU A 123 4.11 -22.04 -9.83
N CYS A 124 3.63 -23.06 -9.09
CA CYS A 124 2.21 -23.21 -8.82
C CYS A 124 1.62 -22.04 -8.01
N VAL A 125 2.39 -21.47 -7.08
CA VAL A 125 1.98 -20.30 -6.28
C VAL A 125 1.98 -19.04 -7.16
N GLN A 126 3.00 -18.87 -8.00
CA GLN A 126 3.07 -17.75 -8.94
C GLN A 126 1.91 -17.79 -9.94
N ASN A 127 1.60 -18.96 -10.50
CA ASN A 127 0.48 -19.15 -11.42
C ASN A 127 -0.87 -18.87 -10.74
N TYR A 128 -1.04 -19.31 -9.48
CA TYR A 128 -2.23 -18.97 -8.71
C TYR A 128 -2.37 -17.45 -8.51
N LEU A 129 -1.31 -16.76 -8.07
CA LEU A 129 -1.35 -15.31 -7.88
C LEU A 129 -1.59 -14.56 -9.20
N ALA A 130 -0.99 -15.01 -10.30
CA ALA A 130 -1.18 -14.43 -11.63
C ALA A 130 -2.56 -14.73 -12.25
N SER A 131 -3.27 -15.74 -11.75
CA SER A 131 -4.63 -16.06 -12.21
C SER A 131 -5.67 -15.02 -11.79
N VAL A 132 -5.36 -14.21 -10.76
CA VAL A 132 -6.22 -13.11 -10.30
C VAL A 132 -6.13 -11.97 -11.30
N ARG A 133 -7.19 -11.76 -12.08
CA ARG A 133 -7.26 -10.67 -13.06
C ARG A 133 -7.75 -9.38 -12.40
N TYR A 134 -6.96 -8.32 -12.53
CA TYR A 134 -7.37 -6.96 -12.20
C TYR A 134 -7.79 -6.23 -13.49
N MET A 135 -8.93 -5.54 -13.43
CA MET A 135 -9.43 -4.67 -14.49
C MET A 135 -9.75 -3.33 -13.85
N GLU A 136 -9.03 -2.28 -14.26
CA GLU A 136 -9.13 -0.95 -13.66
C GLU A 136 -10.54 -0.37 -13.80
N GLU A 137 -11.20 -0.61 -14.93
CA GLU A 137 -12.56 -0.16 -15.23
C GLU A 137 -13.63 -0.79 -14.32
N LEU A 138 -13.32 -1.94 -13.71
CA LEU A 138 -14.24 -2.64 -12.79
C LEU A 138 -13.94 -2.37 -11.32
N GLN A 139 -12.94 -1.54 -11.00
CA GLN A 139 -12.49 -1.34 -9.63
C GLN A 139 -13.63 -0.89 -8.70
N THR A 140 -14.38 0.16 -9.07
CA THR A 140 -15.49 0.67 -8.25
C THR A 140 -16.56 -0.39 -8.02
N PHE A 141 -16.89 -1.18 -9.06
CA PHE A 141 -17.85 -2.26 -8.93
C PHE A 141 -17.36 -3.32 -7.94
N VAL A 142 -16.10 -3.73 -8.02
CA VAL A 142 -15.51 -4.72 -7.10
C VAL A 142 -15.44 -4.18 -5.67
N GLU A 143 -15.09 -2.90 -5.47
CA GLU A 143 -15.08 -2.25 -4.15
C GLU A 143 -16.47 -2.24 -3.51
N ASP A 144 -17.50 -1.89 -4.28
CA ASP A 144 -18.90 -1.92 -3.82
C ASP A 144 -19.36 -3.33 -3.44
N GLN A 145 -19.02 -4.34 -4.25
CA GLN A 145 -19.36 -5.74 -3.94
C GLN A 145 -18.66 -6.22 -2.68
N ASN A 146 -17.37 -5.90 -2.51
CA ASN A 146 -16.62 -6.25 -1.30
C ASN A 146 -17.22 -5.58 -0.06
N PHE A 147 -17.68 -4.33 -0.16
CA PHE A 147 -18.33 -3.63 0.94
C PHE A 147 -19.70 -4.26 1.29
N LYS A 148 -20.53 -4.58 0.29
CA LYS A 148 -21.78 -5.32 0.50
C LYS A 148 -21.53 -6.68 1.17
N GLN A 149 -20.51 -7.41 0.73
CA GLN A 149 -20.15 -8.69 1.33
C GLN A 149 -19.70 -8.54 2.79
N SER A 150 -18.93 -7.50 3.10
CA SER A 150 -18.53 -7.17 4.47
C SER A 150 -19.74 -6.97 5.40
N LEU A 151 -20.76 -6.23 4.94
CA LEU A 151 -22.00 -6.01 5.70
C LEU A 151 -22.80 -7.29 5.94
N ILE A 152 -22.72 -8.26 5.02
CA ILE A 152 -23.38 -9.57 5.17
C ILE A 152 -22.64 -10.44 6.19
N ILE A 153 -21.29 -10.44 6.18
CA ILE A 153 -20.48 -11.29 7.05
C ILE A 153 -20.47 -10.77 8.49
N GLU A 154 -20.32 -9.47 8.69
CA GLU A 154 -20.43 -8.82 10.00
C GLU A 154 -21.41 -7.65 9.89
N SER A 155 -22.68 -7.91 10.19
CA SER A 155 -23.71 -6.87 10.26
C SER A 155 -23.41 -5.88 11.39
N ASP A 156 -23.82 -4.62 11.22
CA ASP A 156 -23.76 -3.65 12.31
C ASP A 156 -24.72 -4.12 13.41
N ASP A 157 -24.19 -4.38 14.62
CA ASP A 157 -24.93 -4.90 15.79
C ASP A 157 -26.03 -3.94 16.33
N GLN A 158 -26.44 -2.92 15.56
CA GLN A 158 -27.47 -1.96 15.95
C GLN A 158 -28.91 -2.41 15.67
N HIS A 159 -29.14 -3.57 15.04
CA HIS A 159 -30.50 -4.04 14.78
C HIS A 159 -31.03 -5.11 15.74
N ASP A 160 -30.18 -5.86 16.43
CA ASP A 160 -30.62 -6.98 17.28
C ASP A 160 -30.94 -6.57 18.73
N SER A 161 -30.46 -5.42 19.20
CA SER A 161 -30.77 -4.92 20.56
C SER A 161 -32.16 -4.28 20.69
N CYS A 162 -32.89 -4.01 19.60
CA CYS A 162 -34.19 -3.33 19.68
C CYS A 162 -35.36 -4.32 19.81
N CYS A 163 -35.21 -5.58 19.35
CA CYS A 163 -36.29 -6.56 19.37
C CYS A 163 -36.41 -7.39 20.65
N GLU A 164 -35.43 -7.36 21.56
CA GLU A 164 -35.48 -8.15 22.81
C GLU A 164 -35.97 -7.37 24.05
N LYS A 165 -36.46 -6.13 23.90
CA LYS A 165 -37.01 -5.34 25.02
C LYS A 165 -38.54 -5.16 25.00
N GLN A 166 -39.25 -5.95 24.20
CA GLN A 166 -40.71 -5.99 24.20
C GLN A 166 -41.22 -7.44 24.13
N ALA A 167 -41.07 -8.17 25.23
CA ALA A 167 -41.85 -9.37 25.55
C ALA A 167 -41.94 -9.53 27.07
#